data_AF-A0A2U1VCG2-F1
#
_entry.id   AF-A0A2U1VCG2-F1
#
_cell.length_a   1.000
_cell.length_b   1.000
_cell.length_c   1.000
_cell.angle_alpha   90.00
_cell.angle_beta   90.00
_cell.angle_gamma   90.00
#
_symmetry.space_group_name_H-M   'P 1'
#
loop_
_entity.id
_entity.type
_entity.pdbx_description
1 polymer ?
#
loop_
_entity_poly.entity_id
_entity_poly.type
_entity_poly.pdbx_seq_one_letter_code
_entity_poly.pdbx_strand_id
1 'polypeptide(L)'
;LENVLERAVLLCEDNVITKWDLPPSITGPSASPPRVSDIGPIDPNASLKDQVASFERKLILNAIQAAGGDRRIAARNLGLGLSTLYRKLEEGEPAGEA
;
A
#
# COMPACT_ATOMS: atom_id res chain seq x y z
N LEU A 1 2.94 15.09 13.56
CA LEU A 1 1.99 14.43 14.48
C LEU A 1 1.15 15.45 15.25
N GLU A 2 1.71 16.62 15.54
CA GLU A 2 1.07 17.76 16.22
C GLU A 2 -0.32 18.13 15.67
N ASN A 3 -0.44 18.34 14.36
CA ASN A 3 -1.71 18.71 13.70
C ASN A 3 -2.84 17.68 13.90
N VAL A 4 -2.51 16.41 14.15
CA VAL A 4 -3.52 15.36 14.34
C VAL A 4 -4.03 15.36 15.78
N LEU A 5 -3.14 15.58 16.74
CA LEU A 5 -3.51 15.70 18.15
C LEU A 5 -4.31 16.98 18.40
N GLU A 6 -3.93 18.12 17.81
CA GLU A 6 -4.73 19.36 17.87
C GLU A 6 -6.16 19.14 17.38
N ARG A 7 -6.32 18.45 16.25
CA ARG A 7 -7.64 18.21 15.66
C ARG A 7 -8.46 17.24 16.50
N ALA A 8 -7.84 16.22 17.08
CA ALA A 8 -8.51 15.29 17.99
C ALA A 8 -8.98 15.98 19.27
N VAL A 9 -8.13 16.86 19.85
CA VAL A 9 -8.50 17.68 21.01
C VAL A 9 -9.66 18.64 20.68
N LEU A 10 -9.70 19.19 19.47
CA LEU A 10 -10.80 20.06 19.02
C LEU A 10 -12.11 19.32 18.74
N LEU A 11 -12.06 18.04 18.34
CA LEU A 11 -13.26 17.25 18.00
C LEU A 11 -13.80 16.43 19.18
N CYS A 12 -13.00 16.19 20.21
CA CYS A 12 -13.45 15.49 21.40
C CYS A 12 -14.47 16.31 22.20
N GLU A 13 -15.69 15.78 22.31
CA GLU A 13 -16.73 16.34 23.18
C GLU A 13 -16.51 15.96 24.65
N ASP A 14 -15.87 14.81 24.90
CA ASP A 14 -15.48 14.33 26.22
C ASP A 14 -13.96 14.48 26.43
N ASN A 15 -13.50 14.61 27.67
CA ASN A 15 -12.07 14.73 28.04
C ASN A 15 -11.19 13.49 27.70
N VAL A 16 -11.66 12.63 26.81
CA VAL A 16 -11.04 11.36 26.41
C VAL A 16 -11.02 11.27 24.89
N ILE A 17 -9.83 11.22 24.31
CA ILE A 17 -9.63 10.97 22.88
C ILE A 17 -9.88 9.48 22.59
N THR A 18 -10.93 9.22 21.82
CA THR A 18 -11.26 7.88 21.32
C THR A 18 -10.77 7.70 19.89
N LYS A 19 -10.74 6.45 19.42
CA LYS A 19 -10.39 6.12 18.02
C LYS A 19 -11.32 6.77 16.97
N TRP A 20 -12.44 7.33 17.36
CA TRP A 20 -13.35 8.04 16.45
C TRP A 20 -12.93 9.49 16.23
N ASP A 21 -12.14 10.04 17.15
CA ASP A 21 -11.66 11.43 17.14
C ASP A 21 -10.35 11.58 16.36
N LEU A 22 -9.73 10.45 15.98
CA LEU A 22 -8.48 10.39 15.26
C LEU A 22 -8.73 10.09 13.78
N PRO A 23 -8.04 10.77 12.86
CA PRO A 23 -8.19 10.54 11.43
C PRO A 23 -7.78 9.11 11.05
N PRO A 24 -8.33 8.58 9.94
CA PRO A 24 -8.07 7.21 9.46
C PRO A 24 -6.59 6.91 9.19
N SER A 25 -5.74 7.93 9.10
CA SER A 25 -4.29 7.81 9.03
C SER A 25 -3.64 7.31 10.33
N ILE A 26 -4.32 7.40 11.48
CA ILE A 26 -3.87 6.91 12.80
C ILE A 26 -4.69 5.67 13.26
N THR A 27 -5.96 5.57 12.88
CA THR A 27 -6.93 4.61 13.46
C THR A 27 -7.10 3.29 12.71
N GLY A 28 -6.44 3.11 11.57
CA GLY A 28 -6.48 1.89 10.78
C GLY A 28 -5.32 1.83 9.79
N PRO A 29 -5.17 0.73 9.03
CA PRO A 29 -4.11 0.60 8.03
C PRO A 29 -4.30 1.71 7.00
N SER A 30 -3.53 2.78 7.19
CA SER A 30 -3.55 3.96 6.35
C SER A 30 -3.16 3.52 4.96
N ALA A 31 -4.13 3.49 4.04
CA ALA A 31 -3.87 3.54 2.61
C ALA A 31 -3.28 4.92 2.28
N SER A 32 -2.09 5.22 2.81
CA SER A 32 -1.26 6.26 2.24
C SER A 32 -0.92 5.81 0.82
N PRO A 33 -1.07 6.67 -0.20
CA PRO A 33 -0.54 6.35 -1.51
C PRO A 33 0.95 5.98 -1.36
N PRO A 34 1.44 4.98 -2.13
CA PRO A 34 2.82 4.53 -2.02
C PRO A 34 3.73 5.75 -2.18
N ARG A 35 4.51 6.03 -1.15
CA ARG A 35 5.47 7.13 -1.10
C ARG A 35 6.71 6.67 -1.84
N VAL A 36 7.49 7.60 -2.35
CA VAL A 36 8.79 7.29 -2.98
C VAL A 36 9.70 6.49 -2.03
N SER A 37 9.53 6.67 -0.72
CA SER A 37 10.20 5.91 0.34
C SER A 37 9.82 4.41 0.41
N ASP A 38 8.70 4.01 -0.18
CA ASP A 38 8.25 2.60 -0.25
C ASP A 38 8.89 1.84 -1.42
N ILE A 39 9.52 2.57 -2.35
CA ILE A 39 10.45 2.02 -3.32
C ILE A 39 11.68 1.62 -2.50
N GLY A 40 11.85 0.32 -2.28
CA GLY A 40 13.03 -0.21 -1.57
C GLY A 40 14.34 0.27 -2.20
N PRO A 41 15.50 -0.03 -1.59
CA PRO A 41 16.79 0.42 -2.10
C PRO A 41 16.94 0.04 -3.59
N ILE A 42 17.29 1.02 -4.41
CA ILE A 42 17.63 0.82 -5.82
C ILE A 42 18.85 -0.09 -5.84
N ASP A 43 18.69 -1.32 -6.34
CA ASP A 43 19.80 -2.25 -6.50
C ASP A 43 20.56 -1.86 -7.78
N PRO A 44 21.83 -1.43 -7.67
CA PRO A 44 22.62 -1.01 -8.83
C PRO A 44 22.93 -2.17 -9.80
N ASN A 45 22.76 -3.42 -9.38
CA ASN A 45 23.00 -4.60 -10.21
C ASN A 45 21.71 -5.13 -10.87
N ALA A 46 20.53 -4.67 -10.45
CA ALA A 46 19.26 -5.09 -11.02
C ALA A 46 18.90 -4.25 -12.25
N SER A 47 18.39 -4.89 -13.30
CA SER A 47 17.87 -4.17 -14.45
C SER A 47 16.70 -3.28 -14.05
N LEU A 48 16.49 -2.16 -14.77
CA LEU A 48 15.29 -1.33 -14.63
C LEU A 48 14.02 -2.20 -14.73
N LYS A 49 14.03 -3.22 -15.59
CA LYS A 49 12.91 -4.15 -15.76
C LYS A 49 12.60 -4.90 -14.45
N ASP A 50 13.62 -5.41 -13.77
CA ASP A 50 13.47 -6.20 -12.55
C ASP A 50 13.00 -5.32 -11.38
N GLN A 51 13.55 -4.11 -11.30
CA GLN A 51 13.16 -3.14 -10.28
C GLN A 51 11.70 -2.71 -10.44
N VAL A 52 11.27 -2.40 -11.67
CA VAL A 52 9.86 -2.08 -11.98
C VAL A 52 8.96 -3.26 -11.65
N ALA A 53 9.33 -4.49 -12.04
CA ALA A 53 8.53 -5.68 -11.73
C ALA A 53 8.38 -5.89 -10.21
N SER A 54 9.46 -5.69 -9.44
CA SER A 54 9.43 -5.81 -7.98
C SER A 54 8.52 -4.74 -7.33
N PHE A 55 8.54 -3.52 -7.85
CA PHE A 55 7.71 -2.42 -7.37
C PHE A 55 6.23 -2.66 -7.70
N GLU A 56 5.92 -3.04 -8.94
CA GLU A 56 4.57 -3.40 -9.37
C GLU A 56 4.01 -4.54 -8.52
N ARG A 57 4.79 -5.58 -8.23
CA ARG A 57 4.38 -6.69 -7.36
C ARG A 57 4.00 -6.21 -5.96
N LYS A 58 4.84 -5.37 -5.32
CA LYS A 58 4.54 -4.78 -4.01
C LYS A 58 3.23 -3.98 -4.04
N LEU A 59 3.03 -3.20 -5.10
CA LEU A 59 1.83 -2.38 -5.29
C LEU A 59 0.56 -3.25 -5.41
N ILE A 60 0.66 -4.34 -6.16
CA ILE A 60 -0.43 -5.32 -6.31
C ILE A 60 -0.74 -6.01 -5.00
N LEU A 61 0.27 -6.45 -4.25
CA LEU A 61 0.07 -7.12 -2.95
C LEU A 61 -0.59 -6.17 -1.94
N ASN A 62 -0.16 -4.92 -1.88
CA ASN A 62 -0.78 -3.91 -1.03
C ASN A 62 -2.24 -3.66 -1.41
N ALA A 63 -2.55 -3.59 -2.72
CA ALA A 63 -3.92 -3.43 -3.19
C ALA A 63 -4.81 -4.64 -2.84
N ILE A 64 -4.27 -5.86 -2.92
CA ILE A 64 -4.98 -7.09 -2.51
C ILE A 64 -5.25 -7.08 -1.01
N GLN A 65 -4.27 -6.70 -0.20
CA GLN A 65 -4.44 -6.60 1.26
C GLN A 65 -5.50 -5.55 1.62
N ALA A 66 -5.45 -4.38 0.99
CA ALA A 66 -6.44 -3.31 1.18
C ALA A 66 -7.85 -3.72 0.73
N ALA A 67 -7.95 -4.59 -0.28
CA ALA A 67 -9.21 -5.16 -0.76
C ALA A 67 -9.70 -6.36 0.08
N GLY A 68 -9.07 -6.67 1.22
CA GLY A 68 -9.45 -7.81 2.05
C GLY A 68 -9.22 -9.17 1.38
N GLY A 69 -8.29 -9.24 0.42
CA GLY A 69 -7.99 -10.45 -0.35
C GLY A 69 -8.76 -10.56 -1.68
N ASP A 70 -9.70 -9.66 -1.98
CA ASP A 70 -10.42 -9.69 -3.25
C ASP A 70 -9.58 -9.13 -4.39
N ARG A 71 -9.06 -10.05 -5.21
CA ARG A 71 -8.21 -9.74 -6.38
C ARG A 71 -8.94 -8.96 -7.47
N ARG A 72 -10.28 -9.08 -7.58
CA ARG A 72 -11.07 -8.30 -8.56
C ARG A 72 -11.19 -6.85 -8.13
N ILE A 73 -11.43 -6.63 -6.84
CA ILE A 73 -11.47 -5.27 -6.26
C ILE A 73 -10.08 -4.64 -6.34
N ALA A 74 -9.02 -5.38 -6.00
CA ALA A 74 -7.65 -4.92 -6.13
C ALA A 74 -7.29 -4.52 -7.58
N ALA A 75 -7.63 -5.37 -8.56
CA ALA A 75 -7.40 -5.07 -9.98
C ALA A 75 -8.14 -3.79 -10.40
N ARG A 76 -9.41 -3.64 -10.00
CA ARG A 76 -10.21 -2.44 -10.28
C ARG A 76 -9.59 -1.19 -9.66
N ASN A 77 -9.16 -1.27 -8.40
CA ASN A 77 -8.53 -0.15 -7.70
C ASN A 77 -7.21 0.29 -8.35
N LEU A 78 -6.50 -0.65 -8.97
CA LEU A 78 -5.27 -0.39 -9.73
C LEU A 78 -5.51 -0.01 -11.20
N GLY A 79 -6.75 -0.01 -11.68
CA GLY A 79 -7.06 0.20 -13.10
C GLY A 79 -6.55 -0.91 -14.02
N LEU A 80 -6.33 -2.11 -13.49
CA LEU A 80 -5.81 -3.28 -14.21
C LEU A 80 -6.93 -4.26 -14.55
N GLY A 81 -6.75 -4.98 -15.67
CA GLY A 81 -7.50 -6.22 -15.92
C GLY A 81 -7.05 -7.32 -14.96
N LEU A 82 -7.97 -8.23 -14.62
CA LEU A 82 -7.68 -9.35 -13.71
C LEU A 82 -6.55 -10.25 -14.24
N SER A 83 -6.53 -10.51 -15.55
CA SER A 83 -5.46 -11.24 -16.23
C SER A 83 -4.10 -10.55 -16.12
N THR A 84 -4.07 -9.22 -16.24
CA THR A 84 -2.84 -8.43 -16.06
C THR A 84 -2.34 -8.51 -14.63
N LEU A 85 -3.24 -8.43 -13.64
CA LEU A 85 -2.88 -8.57 -12.23
C LEU A 85 -2.22 -9.93 -11.96
N TYR A 86 -2.79 -11.03 -12.49
CA TYR A 86 -2.19 -12.36 -12.37
C TYR A 86 -0.83 -12.46 -13.05
N ARG A 87 -0.72 -12.00 -14.29
CA ARG A 87 0.55 -12.01 -15.04
C ARG A 87 1.67 -11.28 -14.29
N LYS A 88 1.36 -10.12 -13.69
CA LYS A 88 2.30 -9.32 -12.90
C LYS A 88 2.70 -9.99 -11.58
N LEU A 89 1.83 -10.80 -10.98
CA LEU A 89 2.15 -11.61 -9.81
C LEU A 89 3.07 -12.80 -10.15
N GLU A 90 2.91 -13.39 -11.33
CA GLU A 90 3.76 -14.50 -11.79
C GLU A 90 5.14 -14.00 -12.27
N GLU A 91 5.19 -12.87 -12.98
CA GLU A 91 6.43 -12.30 -13.54
C GLU A 91 7.41 -11.79 -12.47
N GLY A 92 6.93 -11.53 -11.26
CA GLY A 92 7.76 -11.05 -10.15
C GLY A 92 8.32 -12.14 -9.24
N GLU A 93 8.15 -13.43 -9.55
CA GLU A 93 8.92 -14.48 -8.87
C GLU A 93 10.35 -14.43 -9.41
N PRO A 94 11.35 -14.11 -8.58
CA PRO A 94 12.72 -14.16 -9.05
C PRO A 94 13.04 -15.60 -9.42
N ALA A 95 13.26 -15.84 -10.71
CA ALA A 95 13.95 -17.04 -11.19
C ALA A 95 15.39 -16.97 -10.64
N GLY A 96 15.61 -17.45 -9.41
CA GLY A 96 16.88 -17.27 -8.74
C GLY A 96 16.98 -17.85 -7.33
N GLU A 97 16.47 -19.06 -7.10
CA GLU A 97 16.96 -19.95 -6.06
C GLU A 97 17.20 -21.33 -6.67
N ALA A 98 18.39 -21.52 -7.25
CA ALA A 98 19.02 -22.82 -7.52
C ALA A 98 20.54 -22.64 -7.52
#